data_AF-A0A1S3Y808-F1
#
_entry.id   AF-A0A1S3Y808-F1
#
_cell.length_a   1.000
_cell.length_b   1.000
_cell.length_c   1.000
_cell.angle_alpha   90.00
_cell.angle_beta   90.00
_cell.angle_gamma   90.00
#
_symmetry.space_group_name_H-M   'P 1'
#
loop_
_entity.id
_entity.type
_entity.pdbx_description
1 polymer ?
#
loop_
_entity_poly.entity_id
_entity_poly.type
_entity_poly.pdbx_seq_one_letter_code
_entity_poly.pdbx_strand_id
1 'polypeptide(L)'
;MGNANCVFCGCIEQASVGVVEKWGRFDRLAEPGLNFFNPFAGECLSGILSTRISSLDVKIETKTKDNVFVHLVCSIQYRVIRQNADDAFYELQNPKEQIQAYVFDVVRAHVPKMNLDELFEQKDEV
;
A
#
# COMPACT_ATOMS: atom_id res chain seq x y z
N MET A 1 25.29 -4.05 -12.62
CA MET A 1 26.29 -3.64 -13.62
C MET A 1 25.69 -2.47 -14.37
N GLY A 2 26.20 -1.25 -14.16
CA GLY A 2 25.70 -0.03 -14.83
C GLY A 2 24.85 0.93 -14.00
N ASN A 3 25.15 1.18 -12.72
CA ASN A 3 24.63 2.37 -12.03
C ASN A 3 25.47 3.58 -12.46
N ALA A 4 25.17 4.09 -13.65
CA ALA A 4 25.55 5.44 -13.99
C ALA A 4 24.71 6.36 -13.09
N ASN A 5 25.36 6.91 -12.07
CA ASN A 5 24.95 8.17 -11.45
C ASN A 5 25.00 9.24 -12.55
N CYS A 6 23.99 9.25 -13.41
CA CYS A 6 23.77 10.33 -14.33
C CYS A 6 22.91 11.33 -13.57
N VAL A 7 23.52 12.42 -13.16
CA VAL A 7 22.88 13.58 -12.51
C VAL A 7 21.65 14.09 -13.30
N PHE A 8 21.49 13.67 -14.57
CA PHE A 8 20.37 13.99 -15.45
C PHE A 8 19.39 12.85 -15.73
N CYS A 9 19.66 11.60 -15.32
CA CYS A 9 18.87 10.46 -15.78
C CYS A 9 18.74 9.36 -14.72
N GLY A 10 17.51 8.99 -14.39
CA GLY A 10 17.20 7.87 -13.50
C GLY A 10 16.48 6.75 -14.26
N CYS A 11 16.90 5.51 -14.01
CA CYS A 11 16.20 4.33 -14.49
C CYS A 11 15.22 3.86 -13.42
N ILE A 12 13.94 3.74 -13.77
CA ILE A 12 12.91 3.17 -12.91
C ILE A 12 12.69 1.72 -13.33
N GLU A 13 12.76 0.82 -12.35
CA GLU A 13 12.54 -0.61 -12.58
C GLU A 13 11.13 -0.91 -13.08
N GLN A 14 11.00 -1.98 -13.85
CA GLN A 14 9.71 -2.50 -14.27
C GLN A 14 8.84 -2.83 -13.06
N ALA A 15 7.56 -2.42 -13.14
CA ALA A 15 6.56 -2.51 -12.07
C ALA A 15 6.78 -1.59 -10.85
N SER A 16 7.59 -0.54 -11.00
CA SER A 16 7.69 0.57 -10.06
C SER A 16 7.29 1.88 -10.73
N VAL A 17 6.82 2.85 -9.94
CA VAL A 17 6.49 4.22 -10.39
C VAL A 17 7.30 5.18 -9.54
N GLY A 18 7.99 6.12 -10.19
CA GLY A 18 8.71 7.18 -9.52
C GLY A 18 7.82 8.39 -9.30
N VAL A 19 7.94 9.05 -8.16
CA VAL A 19 7.27 10.33 -7.89
C VAL A 19 8.30 11.45 -8.10
N VAL A 20 8.02 12.34 -9.04
CA VAL A 20 8.92 13.45 -9.39
C VAL A 20 8.37 14.74 -8.80
N GLU A 21 9.24 15.44 -8.09
CA GLU A 21 8.97 16.74 -7.51
C GLU A 21 9.79 17.82 -8.19
N LYS A 22 9.20 19.01 -8.29
CA LYS A 22 9.85 20.23 -8.73
C LYS A 22 9.81 21.26 -7.61
N TRP A 23 10.97 21.60 -7.05
CA TRP A 23 11.10 22.50 -5.88
C TRP A 23 10.18 22.13 -4.70
N GLY A 24 9.96 20.83 -4.46
CA GLY A 24 9.10 20.32 -3.39
C GLY A 24 7.60 20.29 -3.72
N ARG A 25 7.18 20.64 -4.94
CA ARG A 25 5.82 20.42 -5.43
C ARG A 25 5.79 19.19 -6.33
N PHE A 26 4.77 18.35 -6.19
CA PHE A 26 4.52 17.27 -7.14
C PHE A 26 4.38 17.81 -8.58
N ASP A 27 5.13 17.23 -9.51
CA ASP A 27 5.11 17.60 -10.92
C ASP A 27 4.48 16.51 -11.79
N ARG A 28 5.02 15.27 -11.69
CA ARG A 28 4.56 14.14 -12.51
C ARG A 28 4.92 12.78 -11.92
N LEU A 29 4.19 11.76 -12.37
CA LEU A 29 4.55 10.36 -12.18
C LEU A 29 5.50 9.91 -13.29
N ALA A 30 6.58 9.27 -12.89
CA ALA A 30 7.60 8.73 -13.77
C ALA A 30 7.31 7.25 -14.04
N GLU A 31 6.96 6.95 -15.30
CA GLU A 31 6.69 5.59 -15.76
C GLU A 31 7.97 4.71 -15.77
N PRO A 32 7.84 3.38 -15.76
CA PRO A 32 8.99 2.47 -15.87
C PRO A 32 9.82 2.75 -17.12
N GLY A 33 11.15 2.84 -16.95
CA GLY A 33 12.06 3.16 -18.04
C GLY A 33 13.09 4.24 -17.69
N LEU A 34 13.70 4.79 -18.74
CA LEU A 34 14.72 5.82 -18.63
C LEU A 34 14.03 7.20 -18.57
N ASN A 35 14.06 7.85 -17.41
CA ASN A 35 13.54 9.20 -17.26
C ASN A 35 14.67 10.21 -17.07
N PHE A 36 14.62 11.28 -17.86
CA PHE A 36 15.51 12.41 -17.73
C PHE A 36 14.92 13.43 -16.76
N PHE A 37 15.71 13.81 -15.77
CA PHE A 37 15.38 14.83 -14.78
C PHE A 37 16.41 15.94 -14.90
N ASN A 38 15.98 17.20 -14.97
CA ASN A 38 16.92 18.31 -15.02
C ASN A 38 17.15 18.89 -13.61
N PRO A 39 18.27 18.58 -12.94
CA PRO A 39 18.54 19.09 -11.60
C PRO A 39 18.68 20.62 -11.56
N PHE A 40 19.05 21.27 -12.68
CA PHE A 40 19.09 22.74 -12.76
C PHE A 40 17.69 23.38 -12.76
N ALA A 41 16.66 22.64 -13.16
CA ALA A 41 15.27 23.08 -13.11
C ALA A 41 14.59 22.81 -11.75
N GLY A 42 15.32 22.19 -10.82
CA GLY A 42 14.82 21.78 -9.50
C GLY A 42 13.98 20.50 -9.52
N GLU A 43 14.10 19.66 -10.56
CA GLU A 43 13.44 18.36 -10.64
C GLU A 43 14.23 17.30 -9.86
N CYS A 44 13.57 16.66 -8.90
CA CYS A 44 14.14 15.63 -8.04
C CYS A 44 13.20 14.42 -7.96
N LEU A 45 13.77 13.21 -7.87
CA LEU A 45 13.02 11.99 -7.58
C LEU A 45 12.79 11.90 -6.07
N SER A 46 11.54 12.05 -5.62
CA SER A 46 11.18 12.04 -4.20
C SER A 46 11.11 10.62 -3.63
N GLY A 47 10.62 9.68 -4.44
CA GLY A 47 10.51 8.28 -4.06
C GLY A 47 10.16 7.37 -5.22
N ILE A 48 10.32 6.07 -4.97
CA ILE A 48 9.92 5.00 -5.90
C ILE A 48 8.91 4.12 -5.17
N LEU A 49 7.73 3.97 -5.76
CA LEU A 49 6.66 3.12 -5.27
C LEU A 49 6.57 1.85 -6.13
N SER A 50 6.53 0.70 -5.47
CA SER A 50 6.28 -0.57 -6.15
C SER A 50 4.78 -0.73 -6.44
N THR A 51 4.45 -1.09 -7.68
CA THR A 51 3.08 -1.43 -8.10
C THR A 51 2.78 -2.93 -8.00
N ARG A 52 3.72 -3.69 -7.43
CA ARG A 52 3.57 -5.14 -7.22
C ARG A 52 2.57 -5.41 -6.11
N ILE A 53 1.86 -6.53 -6.23
CA ILE A 53 0.94 -7.01 -5.20
C ILE A 53 1.76 -7.35 -3.96
N SER A 54 1.36 -6.76 -2.84
CA SER A 54 1.96 -7.03 -1.53
C SER A 54 0.91 -7.72 -0.67
N SER A 55 1.33 -8.72 0.10
CA SER A 55 0.51 -9.35 1.12
C SER A 55 0.82 -8.73 2.50
N LEU A 56 -0.22 -8.57 3.30
CA LEU A 56 -0.14 -8.17 4.69
C LEU A 56 -0.98 -9.12 5.52
N ASP A 57 -0.30 -9.91 6.34
CA ASP A 57 -0.97 -10.82 7.28
C ASP A 57 -1.25 -10.08 8.57
N VAL A 58 -2.53 -10.04 8.95
CA VAL A 58 -3.02 -9.36 10.15
C VAL A 58 -3.61 -10.39 11.08
N LYS A 59 -3.15 -10.37 12.34
CA LYS A 59 -3.68 -11.24 13.40
C LYS A 59 -4.63 -10.42 14.26
N ILE A 60 -5.86 -10.90 14.39
CA ILE A 60 -6.94 -10.20 15.07
C ILE A 60 -7.51 -11.09 16.16
N GLU A 61 -7.59 -10.54 17.37
CA GLU A 61 -8.25 -11.19 18.50
C GLU A 61 -9.59 -10.51 18.72
N THR A 62 -10.66 -11.30 18.64
CA THR A 62 -12.01 -10.78 18.77
C THR A 62 -12.90 -11.78 19.51
N LYS A 63 -14.02 -11.28 20.02
CA LYS A 63 -15.00 -12.06 20.75
C LYS A 63 -16.27 -12.19 19.92
N THR A 64 -16.76 -13.41 19.76
CA THR A 64 -18.03 -13.67 19.06
C THR A 64 -19.22 -13.38 19.98
N LYS A 65 -20.43 -13.45 19.41
CA LYS A 65 -21.69 -13.27 20.15
C LYS A 65 -21.86 -14.28 21.29
N ASP A 66 -21.32 -15.49 21.14
CA ASP A 66 -21.36 -16.56 22.14
C ASP A 66 -20.32 -16.40 23.26
N ASN A 67 -19.69 -15.23 23.37
CA ASN A 67 -18.65 -14.93 24.34
C ASN A 67 -17.37 -15.81 24.23
N VAL A 68 -17.12 -16.39 23.06
CA VAL A 68 -15.89 -17.14 22.79
C VAL A 68 -14.83 -16.19 22.19
N PHE A 69 -13.60 -16.31 22.68
CA PHE A 69 -12.45 -15.61 22.09
C PHE A 69 -11.91 -16.41 20.91
N VAL A 70 -11.74 -15.73 19.77
CA VAL A 70 -11.21 -16.32 18.54
C VAL A 70 -10.01 -15.52 18.04
N HIS A 71 -9.03 -16.23 17.48
CA HIS A 71 -7.89 -15.65 16.79
C HIS A 71 -8.08 -15.80 15.28
N LEU A 72 -8.22 -14.68 14.59
CA LEU A 72 -8.37 -14.61 13.15
C LEU A 72 -7.05 -14.20 12.52
N VAL A 73 -6.66 -14.89 11.45
CA VAL A 73 -5.51 -14.52 10.63
C VAL A 73 -6.04 -14.19 9.25
N CYS A 74 -6.00 -12.90 8.90
CA CYS A 74 -6.47 -12.39 7.61
C CYS A 74 -5.27 -12.01 6.75
N SER A 75 -5.18 -12.58 5.56
CA SER A 75 -4.14 -12.26 4.57
C SER A 75 -4.69 -11.28 3.55
N ILE A 76 -4.34 -10.00 3.71
CA ILE A 76 -4.82 -8.92 2.83
C ILE A 76 -3.85 -8.72 1.69
N GLN A 77 -4.33 -8.77 0.46
CA GLN A 77 -3.54 -8.43 -0.72
C GLN A 77 -3.91 -7.03 -1.20
N TYR A 78 -2.92 -6.17 -1.38
CA TYR A 78 -3.12 -4.81 -1.89
C TYR A 78 -2.06 -4.47 -2.94
N ARG A 79 -2.39 -3.52 -3.80
CA ARG A 79 -1.47 -2.94 -4.79
C ARG A 79 -1.79 -1.46 -4.98
N VAL A 80 -0.78 -0.66 -5.23
CA VAL A 80 -0.97 0.74 -5.60
C VAL A 80 -1.45 0.83 -7.04
N ILE A 81 -2.54 1.56 -7.28
CA ILE A 81 -3.02 1.84 -8.62
C ILE A 81 -2.12 2.94 -9.21
N ARG A 82 -1.51 2.66 -10.37
CA ARG A 82 -0.52 3.56 -10.99
C ARG A 82 -1.01 4.99 -11.19
N GLN A 83 -2.30 5.16 -11.47
CA GLN A 83 -2.92 6.45 -11.77
C GLN A 83 -3.00 7.36 -10.53
N ASN A 84 -3.06 6.78 -9.33
CA ASN A 84 -3.24 7.49 -8.06
C ASN A 84 -2.03 7.27 -7.13
N ALA A 85 -0.85 7.13 -7.73
CA ALA A 85 0.38 6.87 -6.98
C ALA A 85 0.88 8.12 -6.24
N ASP A 86 0.47 9.30 -6.68
CA ASP A 86 0.68 10.59 -6.04
C ASP A 86 -0.08 10.70 -4.72
N ASP A 87 -1.40 10.44 -4.73
CA ASP A 87 -2.22 10.42 -3.52
C ASP A 87 -1.68 9.41 -2.51
N ALA A 88 -1.36 8.20 -2.99
CA ALA A 88 -0.81 7.14 -2.15
C ALA A 88 0.54 7.50 -1.50
N PHE A 89 1.33 8.38 -2.12
CA PHE A 89 2.64 8.80 -1.59
C PHE A 89 2.53 9.95 -0.60
N TYR A 90 1.66 10.93 -0.85
CA TYR A 90 1.56 12.14 -0.04
C TYR A 90 0.50 12.08 1.06
N GLU A 91 -0.60 11.36 0.86
CA GLU A 91 -1.70 11.31 1.85
C GLU A 91 -1.40 10.34 3.00
N LEU A 92 -0.66 9.26 2.73
CA LEU A 92 -0.47 8.16 3.66
C LEU A 92 0.98 8.10 4.13
N GLN A 93 1.22 8.44 5.41
CA GLN A 93 2.53 8.24 6.05
C GLN A 93 2.88 6.75 6.18
N ASN A 94 1.92 5.94 6.66
CA ASN A 94 2.06 4.48 6.86
C ASN A 94 0.83 3.73 6.31
N PRO A 95 0.82 3.33 5.03
CA PRO A 95 -0.35 2.67 4.44
C PRO A 95 -0.67 1.31 5.09
N LYS A 96 0.35 0.58 5.56
CA LYS A 96 0.17 -0.74 6.20
C LYS A 96 -0.62 -0.65 7.51
N GLU A 97 -0.29 0.31 8.36
CA GLU A 97 -0.97 0.53 9.65
C GLU A 97 -2.41 1.00 9.42
N GLN A 98 -2.63 1.85 8.42
CA GLN A 98 -3.98 2.33 8.07
C GLN A 98 -4.87 1.19 7.58
N ILE A 99 -4.35 0.31 6.70
CA ILE A 99 -5.08 -0.88 6.24
C ILE A 99 -5.40 -1.80 7.42
N GLN A 100 -4.43 -2.03 8.32
CA GLN A 100 -4.65 -2.83 9.53
C GLN A 100 -5.78 -2.26 10.39
N ALA A 101 -5.72 -0.98 10.72
CA ALA A 101 -6.73 -0.31 11.54
C ALA A 101 -8.13 -0.42 10.91
N TYR A 102 -8.24 -0.17 9.60
CA TYR A 102 -9.50 -0.29 8.90
C TYR A 102 -10.08 -1.71 8.97
N VAL A 103 -9.26 -2.74 8.73
CA VAL A 103 -9.72 -4.13 8.82
C VAL A 103 -10.07 -4.51 10.27
N PHE A 104 -9.31 -4.05 11.26
CA PHE A 104 -9.65 -4.22 12.67
C PHE A 104 -11.05 -3.66 12.99
N ASP A 105 -11.37 -2.46 12.51
CA ASP A 105 -12.67 -1.83 12.76
C ASP A 105 -13.81 -2.59 12.08
N VAL A 106 -13.62 -3.02 10.83
CA VAL A 106 -14.63 -3.81 10.09
C VAL A 106 -14.88 -5.15 10.78
N VAL A 107 -13.83 -5.87 11.18
CA VAL A 107 -13.93 -7.15 11.88
C VAL A 107 -14.62 -6.97 13.24
N ARG A 108 -14.27 -5.92 13.99
CA ARG A 108 -14.93 -5.61 15.28
C ARG A 108 -16.38 -5.18 15.14
N ALA A 109 -16.79 -4.63 13.99
CA ALA A 109 -18.17 -4.24 13.73
C ALA A 109 -19.08 -5.42 13.33
N HIS A 110 -18.49 -6.48 12.73
CA HIS A 110 -19.23 -7.63 12.20
C HIS A 110 -19.18 -8.86 13.12
N VAL A 111 -17.99 -9.24 13.60
CA VAL A 111 -17.78 -10.51 14.35
C VAL A 111 -18.62 -10.62 15.63
N PRO A 112 -18.79 -9.57 16.46
CA PRO A 112 -19.60 -9.69 17.68
C PRO A 112 -21.09 -9.92 17.44
N LYS A 113 -21.56 -9.77 16.20
CA LYS A 113 -22.98 -9.99 15.83
C LYS A 113 -23.26 -11.42 15.38
N MET A 114 -22.21 -12.18 15.06
CA MET A 114 -22.27 -13.55 14.55
C MET A 114 -21.92 -14.56 15.64
N ASN A 115 -22.51 -15.75 15.52
CA ASN A 115 -22.15 -16.90 16.36
C ASN A 115 -20.83 -17.52 15.87
N LEU A 116 -20.21 -18.38 16.69
CA LEU A 116 -18.94 -19.03 16.33
C LEU A 116 -19.06 -19.88 15.05
N ASP A 117 -20.13 -20.68 14.97
CA ASP A 117 -20.34 -21.59 13.84
C ASP A 117 -20.58 -20.82 12.53
N GLU A 118 -21.39 -19.77 12.55
CA GLU A 118 -21.66 -18.89 11.41
C GLU A 118 -20.37 -18.24 10.89
N LEU A 119 -19.50 -17.81 11.80
CA LEU A 119 -18.22 -17.20 11.47
C LEU A 119 -17.24 -18.21 10.84
N PHE A 120 -17.33 -19.49 11.19
CA PHE A 120 -16.55 -20.55 10.53
C PHE A 120 -17.09 -20.88 9.13
N GLU A 121 -18.41 -20.94 8.97
CA GLU A 121 -19.04 -21.21 7.68
C GLU A 121 -18.77 -20.09 6.66
N GLN A 122 -18.79 -18.83 7.10
CA GLN A 122 -18.55 -17.67 6.24
C GLN A 122 -17.08 -17.40 5.91
N LYS A 123 -16.12 -18.20 6.39
CA LYS A 123 -14.68 -17.97 6.20
C LYS A 123 -14.26 -17.76 4.74
N ASP A 124 -14.97 -18.37 3.79
CA ASP A 124 -14.67 -18.26 2.35
C ASP A 124 -15.43 -17.11 1.64
N GLU A 125 -16.45 -16.53 2.29
CA GLU A 125 -17.33 -15.49 1.70
C GLU A 125 -16.97 -14.06 2.16
N VAL A 126 -16.16 -13.92 3.22
CA VAL A 126 -15.74 -12.63 3.82
C VAL A 126 -14.27 -12.30 3.58
#